data_AF-A0AAU9EUM9-F1
#
_entry.id   AF-A0AAU9EUM9-F1
#
_cell.length_a   1.000
_cell.length_b   1.000
_cell.length_c   1.000
_cell.angle_alpha   90.00
_cell.angle_beta   90.00
_cell.angle_gamma   90.00
#
_symmetry.space_group_name_H-M   'P 1'
#
loop_
_entity.id
_entity.type
_entity.pdbx_description
1 polymer ?
#
loop_
_entity_poly.entity_id
_entity_poly.type
_entity_poly.pdbx_seq_one_letter_code
_entity_poly.pdbx_strand_id
1 'polypeptide(L)'
;MFPFRKTRRDLEKAVKQILKKETTSTIGQLIIDDIKPYPGGNDALYALHSLDIYDKHKIIIPTLATTLVSGVSAEGDKGTKFINGTLEVREGRELLAINTSENLKITNKGKANLDMFFGDPMPYKGQPIIPTLNQFLKLVSETVDKFQDLVNPPL
;
A
#
# COMPACT_ATOMS: atom_id res chain seq x y z
N MET A 1 -4.00 12.33 -20.47
CA MET A 1 -4.06 12.24 -18.99
C MET A 1 -5.38 11.59 -18.59
N PHE A 2 -5.37 10.64 -17.65
CA PHE A 2 -6.57 9.93 -17.20
C PHE A 2 -7.48 10.86 -16.35
N PRO A 3 -8.83 10.78 -16.43
CA PRO A 3 -9.71 11.82 -15.91
C PRO A 3 -10.00 11.73 -14.39
N PHE A 4 -8.98 11.78 -13.54
CA PHE A 4 -9.19 11.85 -12.08
C PHE A 4 -9.93 13.12 -11.66
N ARG A 5 -10.95 13.00 -10.77
CA ARG A 5 -11.74 14.15 -10.30
C ARG A 5 -12.07 14.05 -8.81
N LYS A 6 -12.45 15.17 -8.19
CA LYS A 6 -12.82 15.22 -6.77
C LYS A 6 -14.21 14.65 -6.48
N THR A 7 -15.06 14.57 -7.50
CA THR A 7 -16.43 14.05 -7.37
C THR A 7 -16.83 13.28 -8.62
N ARG A 8 -17.79 12.36 -8.46
CA ARG A 8 -18.42 11.66 -9.58
C ARG A 8 -19.01 12.62 -10.62
N ARG A 9 -19.68 13.68 -10.17
CA ARG A 9 -20.30 14.66 -11.07
C ARG A 9 -19.27 15.38 -11.95
N ASP A 10 -18.11 15.71 -11.38
CA ASP A 10 -17.04 16.35 -12.14
C ASP A 10 -16.37 15.36 -13.09
N LEU A 11 -16.32 14.07 -12.72
CA LEU A 11 -15.88 12.98 -13.61
C LEU A 11 -16.79 12.85 -14.82
N GLU A 12 -18.11 12.79 -14.62
CA GLU A 12 -19.09 12.69 -15.71
C GLU A 12 -18.93 13.84 -16.72
N LYS A 13 -18.79 15.08 -16.23
CA LYS A 13 -18.53 16.25 -17.07
C LYS A 13 -17.21 16.14 -17.85
N ALA A 14 -16.15 15.70 -17.19
CA ALA A 14 -14.84 15.54 -17.81
C ALA A 14 -14.84 14.45 -18.90
N VAL A 15 -15.48 13.31 -18.62
CA VAL A 15 -15.61 12.20 -19.59
C VAL A 15 -16.40 12.65 -20.82
N LYS A 16 -17.53 13.37 -20.62
CA LYS A 16 -18.31 13.96 -21.72
C LYS A 16 -17.46 14.88 -22.60
N GLN A 17 -16.62 15.71 -21.96
CA GLN A 17 -15.73 16.64 -22.66
C GLN A 17 -14.62 15.91 -23.43
N ILE A 18 -14.00 14.89 -22.83
CA ILE A 18 -12.87 14.14 -23.42
C ILE A 18 -13.34 13.29 -24.59
N LEU A 19 -14.43 12.55 -24.43
CA LEU A 19 -14.92 11.63 -25.45
C LEU A 19 -15.64 12.35 -26.60
N LYS A 20 -15.97 13.65 -26.44
CA LYS A 20 -16.83 14.42 -27.36
C LYS A 20 -18.12 13.67 -27.74
N LYS A 21 -18.54 12.78 -26.84
CA LYS A 21 -19.67 11.85 -26.96
C LYS A 21 -20.42 11.86 -25.65
N GLU A 22 -21.64 11.34 -25.66
CA GLU A 22 -22.39 11.14 -24.42
C GLU A 22 -21.68 10.18 -23.46
N THR A 23 -21.90 10.39 -22.17
CA THR A 23 -21.39 9.55 -21.08
C THR A 23 -21.91 8.11 -21.13
N THR A 24 -22.89 7.85 -22.00
CA THR A 24 -23.50 6.55 -22.30
C THR A 24 -22.64 5.66 -23.20
N SER A 25 -21.55 6.18 -23.78
CA SER A 25 -20.61 5.31 -24.51
C SER A 25 -20.01 4.26 -23.57
N THR A 26 -19.74 3.05 -24.08
CA THR A 26 -19.23 1.92 -23.27
C THR A 26 -17.93 2.27 -22.51
N ILE A 27 -17.04 3.04 -23.16
CA ILE A 27 -15.82 3.56 -22.53
C ILE A 27 -16.15 4.58 -21.42
N GLY A 28 -17.14 5.44 -21.65
CA GLY A 28 -17.57 6.43 -20.65
C GLY A 28 -18.16 5.76 -19.41
N GLN A 29 -19.02 4.76 -19.60
CA GLN A 29 -19.58 3.94 -18.53
C GLN A 29 -18.49 3.18 -17.77
N LEU A 30 -17.56 2.53 -18.46
CA LEU A 30 -16.42 1.85 -17.83
C LEU A 30 -15.65 2.81 -16.89
N ILE A 31 -15.35 4.03 -17.36
CA ILE A 31 -14.61 5.01 -16.56
C ILE A 31 -15.44 5.49 -15.35
N ILE A 32 -16.72 5.79 -15.55
CA ILE A 32 -17.58 6.40 -14.52
C ILE A 32 -18.06 5.38 -13.48
N ASP A 33 -18.41 4.18 -13.93
CA ASP A 33 -19.11 3.17 -13.15
C ASP A 33 -18.22 2.02 -12.69
N ASP A 34 -17.13 1.69 -13.40
CA ASP A 34 -16.27 0.56 -13.00
C ASP A 34 -14.91 0.99 -12.45
N ILE A 35 -14.32 2.05 -13.01
CA ILE A 35 -12.99 2.54 -12.59
C ILE A 35 -13.13 3.55 -11.44
N LYS A 36 -14.16 4.41 -11.49
CA LYS A 36 -14.51 5.40 -10.46
C LYS A 36 -13.32 6.22 -9.92
N PRO A 37 -12.53 6.93 -10.76
CA PRO A 37 -11.31 7.64 -10.35
C PRO A 37 -11.58 8.94 -9.57
N TYR A 38 -12.25 8.83 -8.42
CA TYR A 38 -12.57 9.91 -7.48
C TYR A 38 -12.63 9.40 -6.03
N PRO A 39 -12.49 10.29 -5.02
CA PRO A 39 -12.64 9.92 -3.61
C PRO A 39 -14.04 9.37 -3.29
N GLY A 40 -14.11 8.25 -2.58
CA GLY A 40 -15.32 7.48 -2.33
C GLY A 40 -15.76 6.57 -3.49
N GLY A 41 -14.99 6.55 -4.59
CA GLY A 41 -15.17 5.64 -5.72
C GLY A 41 -14.13 4.53 -5.69
N ASN A 42 -12.93 4.85 -6.16
CA ASN A 42 -11.75 3.99 -6.11
C ASN A 42 -10.63 4.73 -5.38
N ASP A 43 -10.69 4.67 -4.05
CA ASP A 43 -9.79 5.43 -3.17
C ASP A 43 -8.32 5.07 -3.34
N ALA A 44 -8.03 3.78 -3.60
CA ALA A 44 -6.67 3.33 -3.84
C ALA A 44 -6.09 3.93 -5.14
N LEU A 45 -6.88 3.96 -6.22
CA LEU A 45 -6.44 4.54 -7.50
C LEU A 45 -6.32 6.07 -7.39
N TYR A 46 -7.22 6.71 -6.65
CA TYR A 46 -7.15 8.15 -6.38
C TYR A 46 -5.95 8.52 -5.48
N ALA A 47 -5.62 7.66 -4.51
CA ALA A 47 -4.44 7.84 -3.68
C ALA A 47 -3.15 7.71 -4.49
N LEU A 48 -3.07 6.77 -5.42
CA LEU A 48 -1.94 6.66 -6.36
C LEU A 48 -1.80 7.94 -7.20
N HIS A 49 -2.90 8.48 -7.72
CA HIS A 49 -2.87 9.77 -8.42
C HIS A 49 -2.41 10.92 -7.52
N SER A 50 -2.85 10.92 -6.27
CA SER A 50 -2.41 11.91 -5.28
C SER A 50 -0.91 11.79 -4.99
N LEU A 51 -0.39 10.56 -4.88
CA LEU A 51 1.04 10.31 -4.74
C LEU A 51 1.85 10.81 -5.94
N ASP A 52 1.40 10.58 -7.18
CA ASP A 52 2.05 11.14 -8.39
C ASP A 52 2.06 12.68 -8.40
N ILE A 53 1.01 13.32 -7.86
CA ILE A 53 0.99 14.78 -7.68
C ILE A 53 2.01 15.21 -6.62
N TYR A 54 2.08 14.50 -5.49
CA TYR A 54 3.02 14.81 -4.41
C TYR A 54 4.48 14.57 -4.79
N ASP A 55 4.77 13.48 -5.50
CA ASP A 55 6.11 13.06 -5.91
C ASP A 55 6.81 14.12 -6.78
N LYS A 56 6.04 14.82 -7.64
CA LYS A 56 6.54 15.95 -8.46
C LYS A 56 7.07 17.13 -7.64
N HIS A 57 6.75 17.19 -6.34
CA HIS A 57 7.17 18.27 -5.45
C HIS A 57 7.96 17.78 -4.22
N LYS A 58 7.93 16.48 -3.90
CA LYS A 58 8.54 15.90 -2.71
C LYS A 58 8.93 14.45 -3.00
N ILE A 59 10.22 14.14 -2.87
CA ILE A 59 10.71 12.76 -2.82
C ILE A 59 9.83 11.99 -1.82
N ILE A 60 9.41 10.77 -2.15
CA ILE A 60 8.75 9.85 -1.21
C ILE A 60 9.76 9.54 -0.10
N ILE A 61 9.79 10.36 0.95
CA ILE A 61 10.68 10.17 2.09
C ILE A 61 9.95 9.24 3.07
N PRO A 62 10.45 8.02 3.30
CA PRO A 62 9.93 7.18 4.38
C PRO A 62 10.18 7.89 5.71
N THR A 63 9.15 8.09 6.53
CA THR A 63 9.29 8.80 7.82
C THR A 63 9.44 7.87 9.01
N LEU A 64 9.23 6.56 8.82
CA LEU A 64 9.38 5.57 9.88
C LEU A 64 10.03 4.32 9.30
N ALA A 65 11.13 3.91 9.93
CA ALA A 65 11.76 2.62 9.70
C ALA A 65 11.52 1.76 10.95
N THR A 66 10.96 0.57 10.76
CA THR A 66 10.85 -0.43 11.82
C THR A 66 11.73 -1.61 11.47
N THR A 67 12.53 -2.06 12.45
CA THR A 67 13.31 -3.30 12.29
C THR A 67 12.56 -4.43 12.96
N LEU A 68 12.09 -5.38 12.16
CA LEU A 68 11.49 -6.62 12.66
C LEU A 68 12.56 -7.71 12.67
N VAL A 69 12.83 -8.32 13.83
CA VAL A 69 13.68 -9.51 13.90
C VAL A 69 12.78 -10.73 14.02
N SER A 70 12.70 -11.50 12.94
CA SER A 70 11.77 -12.63 12.80
C SER A 70 12.48 -13.95 13.02
N GLY A 71 11.82 -14.90 13.69
CA GLY A 71 12.35 -16.25 13.91
C GLY A 71 13.34 -16.34 15.07
N VAL A 72 13.23 -15.44 16.03
CA VAL A 72 14.06 -15.47 17.25
C VAL A 72 13.58 -16.64 18.12
N SER A 73 14.54 -17.44 18.60
CA SER A 73 14.28 -18.51 19.56
C SER A 73 15.28 -18.44 20.71
N ALA A 74 14.82 -18.71 21.93
CA ALA A 74 15.63 -18.78 23.13
C ALA A 74 15.16 -19.92 24.03
N GLU A 75 16.10 -20.52 24.75
CA GLU A 75 15.83 -21.56 25.74
C GLU A 75 16.43 -21.14 27.09
N GLY A 76 15.65 -21.31 28.14
CA GLY A 76 16.06 -21.08 29.52
C GLY A 76 16.52 -22.36 30.20
N ASP A 77 17.45 -22.22 31.13
CA ASP A 77 18.03 -23.36 31.86
C ASP A 77 16.99 -24.14 32.69
N LYS A 78 15.82 -23.53 32.99
CA LYS A 78 14.71 -24.16 33.72
C LYS A 78 13.61 -24.70 32.80
N GLY A 79 13.86 -24.77 31.50
CA GLY A 79 12.96 -25.35 30.50
C GLY A 79 12.03 -24.35 29.80
N THR A 80 12.09 -23.06 30.12
CA THR A 80 11.34 -22.02 29.39
C THR A 80 11.81 -21.98 27.93
N LYS A 81 10.88 -21.84 26.99
CA LYS A 81 11.20 -21.70 25.57
C LYS A 81 10.46 -20.53 24.96
N PHE A 82 11.21 -19.70 24.25
CA PHE A 82 10.68 -18.76 23.27
C PHE A 82 10.99 -19.34 21.89
N ILE A 83 9.98 -19.62 21.07
CA ILE A 83 10.16 -20.36 19.83
C ILE A 83 9.60 -19.53 18.67
N ASN A 84 10.46 -19.24 17.69
CA ASN A 84 10.10 -18.62 16.42
C ASN A 84 9.30 -17.31 16.56
N GLY A 85 9.65 -16.49 17.54
CA GLY A 85 8.97 -15.21 17.76
C GLY A 85 9.48 -14.09 16.86
N THR A 86 8.66 -13.06 16.75
CA THR A 86 8.97 -11.81 16.04
C THR A 86 9.11 -10.67 17.04
N LEU A 87 10.21 -9.95 16.93
CA LEU A 87 10.57 -8.82 17.79
C LEU A 87 10.50 -7.52 16.97
N GLU A 88 9.68 -6.54 17.38
CA GLU A 88 9.53 -5.25 16.69
C GLU A 88 10.34 -4.14 17.38
N VAL A 89 11.43 -3.70 16.75
CA VAL A 89 12.25 -2.59 17.23
C VAL A 89 11.85 -1.33 16.46
N ARG A 90 11.29 -0.36 17.17
CA ARG A 90 11.02 0.98 16.63
C ARG A 90 12.26 1.86 16.78
N GLU A 91 12.43 2.79 15.83
CA GLU A 91 13.54 3.74 15.81
C GLU A 91 13.75 4.43 17.18
N GLY A 92 15.01 4.46 17.63
CA GLY A 92 15.39 5.08 18.91
C GLY A 92 15.01 4.29 20.17
N ARG A 93 14.54 3.04 20.05
CA ARG A 93 14.19 2.19 21.19
C ARG A 93 15.01 0.91 21.19
N GLU A 94 15.42 0.48 22.38
CA GLU A 94 15.90 -0.89 22.61
C GLU A 94 14.71 -1.77 22.97
N LEU A 95 14.63 -2.96 22.37
CA LEU A 95 13.69 -3.98 22.81
C LEU A 95 14.25 -4.69 24.05
N LEU A 96 13.66 -4.44 25.21
CA LEU A 96 13.78 -5.33 26.37
C LEU A 96 12.67 -6.39 26.27
N ALA A 97 12.88 -7.41 25.43
CA ALA A 97 11.80 -8.34 25.08
C ALA A 97 11.39 -9.28 26.23
N ILE A 98 12.27 -9.59 27.19
CA ILE A 98 12.00 -10.59 28.22
C ILE A 98 12.78 -10.23 29.50
N ASN A 99 12.07 -9.99 30.61
CA ASN A 99 12.68 -9.98 31.95
C ASN A 99 12.31 -11.29 32.64
N THR A 100 13.27 -12.19 32.78
CA THR A 100 13.08 -13.51 33.41
C THR A 100 14.16 -13.74 34.48
N SER A 101 13.81 -14.55 35.48
CA SER A 101 14.71 -14.93 36.59
C SER A 101 15.66 -16.07 36.24
N GLU A 102 15.67 -16.53 34.99
CA GLU A 102 16.53 -17.59 34.48
C GLU A 102 17.51 -17.05 33.43
N ASN A 103 18.63 -17.73 33.24
CA ASN A 103 19.50 -17.44 32.11
C ASN A 103 18.83 -17.92 30.83
N LEU A 104 18.70 -17.02 29.85
CA LEU A 104 18.23 -17.36 28.51
C LEU A 104 19.42 -17.46 27.55
N LYS A 105 19.51 -18.59 26.84
CA LYS A 105 20.41 -18.75 25.71
C LYS A 105 19.61 -18.56 24.42
N ILE A 106 19.98 -17.54 23.64
CA ILE A 106 19.43 -17.36 22.29
C ILE A 106 19.95 -18.51 21.41
N THR A 107 19.05 -19.35 20.93
CA THR A 107 19.35 -20.50 20.06
C THR A 107 19.16 -20.17 18.58
N ASN A 108 18.29 -19.22 18.27
CA ASN A 108 18.16 -18.62 16.94
C ASN A 108 18.06 -17.10 17.06
N LYS A 109 18.96 -16.38 16.40
CA LYS A 109 18.99 -14.91 16.42
C LYS A 109 17.95 -14.28 15.50
N GLY A 110 17.26 -15.07 14.68
CA GLY A 110 16.31 -14.60 13.69
C GLY A 110 16.98 -13.84 12.53
N LYS A 111 16.16 -13.19 11.71
CA LYS A 111 16.56 -12.33 10.59
C LYS A 111 15.95 -10.94 10.75
N ALA A 112 16.79 -9.92 10.63
CA ALA A 112 16.34 -8.53 10.61
C ALA A 112 15.71 -8.21 9.25
N ASN A 113 14.50 -7.66 9.28
CA ASN A 113 13.78 -7.12 8.15
C ASN A 113 13.55 -5.63 8.41
N LEU A 114 13.77 -4.81 7.39
CA LEU A 114 13.51 -3.38 7.43
C LEU A 114 12.21 -3.10 6.71
N ASP A 115 11.21 -2.60 7.44
CA ASP A 115 9.99 -2.08 6.84
C ASP A 115 10.01 -0.56 6.83
N MET A 116 9.79 0.00 5.64
CA MET A 116 9.62 1.42 5.41
C MET A 116 8.13 1.74 5.24
N PHE A 117 7.69 2.85 5.82
CA PHE A 117 6.28 3.25 5.83
C PHE A 117 6.07 4.63 5.18
N PHE A 118 4.89 4.85 4.58
CA PHE A 118 4.50 6.17 4.09
C PHE A 118 4.35 7.16 5.25
N GLY A 119 4.89 8.37 5.06
CA GLY A 119 4.89 9.44 6.05
C GLY A 119 3.88 10.56 5.81
N ASP A 120 3.78 11.48 6.77
CA ASP A 120 3.03 12.71 6.58
C ASP A 120 3.69 13.62 5.53
N PRO A 121 2.93 14.34 4.68
CA PRO A 121 1.46 14.41 4.57
C PRO A 121 0.89 13.47 3.48
N MET A 122 1.59 12.39 3.12
CA MET A 122 1.19 11.54 2.01
C MET A 122 -0.07 10.72 2.35
N PRO A 123 -0.92 10.40 1.36
CA PRO A 123 -1.96 9.39 1.54
C PRO A 123 -1.31 8.06 1.95
N TYR A 124 -2.05 7.20 2.66
CA TYR A 124 -1.56 5.90 3.17
C TYR A 124 -0.51 6.00 4.29
N LYS A 125 -0.45 7.11 5.05
CA LYS A 125 0.39 7.25 6.24
C LYS A 125 0.36 5.98 7.13
N GLY A 126 1.54 5.49 7.50
CA GLY A 126 1.71 4.33 8.38
C GLY A 126 1.47 2.99 7.67
N GLN A 127 1.19 2.98 6.37
CA GLN A 127 1.15 1.76 5.56
C GLN A 127 2.55 1.41 5.06
N PRO A 128 2.91 0.11 4.98
CA PRO A 128 4.22 -0.31 4.50
C PRO A 128 4.34 -0.04 3.00
N ILE A 129 5.49 0.53 2.58
CA ILE A 129 5.71 1.01 1.21
C ILE A 129 5.61 -0.15 0.22
N ILE A 130 6.39 -1.21 0.39
CA ILE A 130 6.47 -2.30 -0.60
C ILE A 130 5.12 -3.01 -0.83
N PRO A 131 4.38 -3.45 0.22
CA PRO A 131 3.07 -4.07 0.02
C PRO A 131 2.07 -3.13 -0.66
N THR A 132 2.08 -1.84 -0.30
CA THR A 132 1.18 -0.85 -0.90
C THR A 132 1.51 -0.60 -2.37
N LEU A 133 2.80 -0.52 -2.74
CA LEU A 133 3.21 -0.41 -4.14
C LEU A 133 2.79 -1.63 -4.97
N ASN A 134 2.87 -2.84 -4.39
CA ASN A 134 2.37 -4.05 -5.05
C ASN A 134 0.84 -4.00 -5.25
N GLN A 135 0.09 -3.46 -4.27
CA GLN A 135 -1.35 -3.24 -4.43
C GLN A 135 -1.65 -2.25 -5.56
N PHE A 136 -0.89 -1.16 -5.66
CA PHE A 136 -1.04 -0.20 -6.76
C PHE A 136 -0.71 -0.81 -8.12
N LEU A 137 0.36 -1.61 -8.22
CA LEU A 137 0.69 -2.33 -9.45
C LEU A 137 -0.49 -3.21 -9.90
N LYS A 138 -1.02 -4.02 -8.97
CA LYS A 138 -2.18 -4.87 -9.24
C LYS A 138 -3.40 -4.05 -9.69
N LEU A 139 -3.69 -2.95 -9.00
CA LEU A 139 -4.82 -2.08 -9.32
C LEU A 139 -4.71 -1.43 -10.70
N VAL A 140 -3.50 -1.00 -11.09
CA VAL A 140 -3.23 -0.46 -12.41
C VAL A 140 -3.39 -1.54 -13.48
N SER A 141 -2.83 -2.75 -13.24
CA SER A 141 -3.01 -3.89 -14.14
C SER A 141 -4.49 -4.22 -14.34
N GLU A 142 -5.26 -4.39 -13.27
CA GLU A 142 -6.70 -4.66 -13.35
C GLU A 142 -7.48 -3.54 -14.07
N THR A 143 -7.05 -2.28 -13.91
CA THR A 143 -7.65 -1.15 -14.62
C THR A 143 -7.37 -1.21 -16.12
N VAL A 144 -6.14 -1.57 -16.51
CA VAL A 144 -5.76 -1.75 -17.92
C VAL A 144 -6.47 -2.96 -18.53
N ASP A 145 -6.57 -4.06 -17.79
CA ASP A 145 -7.25 -5.29 -18.22
C ASP A 145 -8.72 -5.00 -18.55
N LYS A 146 -9.42 -4.20 -17.73
CA LYS A 146 -10.80 -3.75 -18.04
C LYS A 146 -10.93 -3.01 -19.38
N PHE A 147 -9.94 -2.21 -19.76
CA PHE A 147 -9.94 -1.57 -21.09
C PHE A 147 -9.61 -2.58 -22.19
N GLN A 148 -8.69 -3.51 -21.92
CA GLN A 148 -8.32 -4.56 -22.87
C GLN A 148 -9.51 -5.47 -23.17
N ASP A 149 -10.26 -5.92 -22.16
CA ASP A 149 -11.45 -6.74 -22.31
C ASP A 149 -12.56 -6.02 -23.08
N LEU A 150 -12.67 -4.70 -22.91
CA LEU A 150 -13.62 -3.90 -23.67
C LEU A 150 -13.27 -3.82 -25.16
N VAL A 151 -11.98 -3.81 -25.50
CA VAL A 151 -11.49 -3.72 -26.90
C VAL A 151 -11.39 -5.10 -27.55
N ASN A 152 -11.01 -6.11 -26.78
CA ASN A 152 -10.81 -7.49 -27.20
C ASN A 152 -11.62 -8.43 -26.28
N PRO A 153 -12.95 -8.48 -26.44
CA PRO A 153 -13.79 -9.34 -25.63
C PRO A 153 -13.37 -10.81 -25.82
N PRO A 154 -13.37 -11.64 -24.76
CA PRO A 154 -13.10 -13.06 -24.90
C PRO A 154 -14.09 -13.70 -25.89
N LEU A 155 -13.56 -14.55 -26.79
CA LEU A 155 -14.28 -15.26 -27.84
C LEU A 155 -15.40 -16.17 -27.30
#